data_AF-K2BI07-F1
#
_entry.id   AF-K2BI07-F1
#
_cell.length_a   1.000
_cell.length_b   1.000
_cell.length_c   1.000
_cell.angle_alpha   90.00
_cell.angle_beta   90.00
_cell.angle_gamma   90.00
#
_symmetry.space_group_name_H-M   'P 1'
#
loop_
_entity.id
_entity.type
_entity.pdbx_description
1 polymer ?
#
loop_
_entity_poly.entity_id
_entity_poly.type
_entity_poly.pdbx_seq_one_letter_code
_entity_poly.pdbx_strand_id
1 'polypeptide(L)'
;MALSPLNQRRWRNFKANRRAYWSLMVFSILFGLSLFAEVLANDRPLLVNYRGEWRMPFLKFYSEKDFGGDFGTEANYKAPEVQCLIVTGGLVECFDDAEDITKAVQAGRFDTATEGYQNGWMIWPPIPYSYNTINDLGGQAAPSAPDAQHWLGTDDTSRDVLAR
;
A
#
# COMPACT_ATOMS: atom_id res chain seq x y z
N MET A 1 20.46 -0.25 31.53
CA MET A 1 19.85 -0.50 32.85
C MET A 1 19.92 -1.98 33.17
N ALA A 2 20.56 -2.38 34.28
CA ALA A 2 20.63 -3.78 34.70
C ALA A 2 19.34 -4.16 35.45
N LEU A 3 18.77 -5.33 35.14
CA LEU A 3 17.57 -5.84 35.84
C LEU A 3 17.90 -6.14 37.31
N SER A 4 16.97 -5.87 38.23
CA SER A 4 17.12 -6.27 39.63
C SER A 4 17.26 -7.80 39.76
N PRO A 5 17.93 -8.32 40.81
CA PRO A 5 18.11 -9.76 40.99
C PRO A 5 16.80 -10.57 40.98
N LEU A 6 15.72 -9.99 41.50
CA LEU A 6 14.38 -10.59 41.47
C LEU A 6 13.84 -10.70 40.04
N ASN A 7 13.98 -9.65 39.24
CA ASN A 7 13.53 -9.63 37.84
C ASN A 7 14.38 -10.54 36.95
N GLN A 8 15.69 -10.65 37.22
CA GLN A 8 16.56 -11.62 36.55
C GLN A 8 16.10 -13.07 36.78
N ARG A 9 15.75 -13.42 38.03
CA ARG A 9 15.23 -14.76 38.36
C ARG A 9 13.88 -15.03 37.69
N ARG A 10 12.97 -14.06 37.70
CA ARG A 10 11.67 -14.15 36.99
C ARG A 10 11.88 -14.37 35.49
N TRP A 11 12.79 -13.62 34.88
CA TRP A 11 13.10 -13.75 33.46
C TRP A 11 13.70 -15.11 33.09
N ARG A 12 14.63 -15.62 33.92
CA ARG A 12 15.18 -16.97 33.73
C ARG A 12 14.11 -18.05 33.83
N ASN A 13 13.23 -17.96 34.83
CA ASN A 13 12.11 -18.90 34.99
C ASN A 13 11.13 -18.81 33.82
N PHE A 14 10.85 -17.60 33.32
CA PHE A 14 10.01 -17.39 32.15
C PHE A 14 10.62 -18.02 30.88
N LYS A 15 11.91 -17.77 30.61
CA LYS A 15 12.63 -18.37 29.46
C LYS A 15 12.75 -19.89 29.54
N ALA A 16 12.78 -20.47 30.74
CA ALA A 16 12.78 -21.92 30.91
C ALA A 16 11.47 -22.57 30.44
N ASN A 17 10.34 -21.84 30.53
CA ASN A 17 9.08 -22.26 29.92
C ASN A 17 9.06 -21.91 28.43
N ARG A 18 9.42 -22.88 27.59
CA ARG A 18 9.49 -22.71 26.12
C ARG A 18 8.20 -22.19 25.52
N ARG A 19 7.02 -22.63 26.01
CA ARG A 19 5.72 -22.18 25.49
C ARG A 19 5.52 -20.69 25.76
N ALA A 20 5.80 -20.25 26.99
CA ALA A 20 5.68 -18.85 27.37
C ALA A 20 6.62 -17.95 26.54
N TYR A 21 7.85 -18.40 26.28
CA TYR A 21 8.80 -17.66 25.47
C TYR A 21 8.38 -17.57 23.99
N TRP A 22 7.89 -18.67 23.40
CA TRP A 22 7.35 -18.67 22.03
C TRP A 22 6.11 -17.78 21.90
N SER A 23 5.18 -17.85 22.86
CA SER A 23 4.01 -16.97 22.88
C SER A 23 4.40 -15.50 22.95
N LEU A 24 5.39 -15.14 23.77
CA LEU A 24 5.92 -13.78 23.81
C LEU A 24 6.51 -13.37 22.46
N MET A 25 7.28 -14.25 21.81
CA MET A 25 7.88 -13.96 20.50
C MET A 25 6.80 -13.70 19.44
N VAL A 26 5.84 -14.62 19.29
CA VAL A 26 4.73 -14.49 18.33
C VAL A 26 3.92 -13.23 18.62
N PHE A 27 3.56 -13.00 19.88
CA PHE A 27 2.83 -11.81 20.28
C PHE A 27 3.61 -10.53 19.98
N SER A 28 4.91 -10.47 20.30
CA SER A 28 5.73 -9.30 20.00
C SER A 28 5.86 -9.03 18.50
N ILE A 29 5.92 -10.08 17.68
CA ILE A 29 5.94 -9.94 16.22
C ILE A 29 4.60 -9.40 15.73
N LEU A 30 3.47 -10.03 16.10
CA LEU A 30 2.14 -9.59 15.69
C LEU A 30 1.83 -8.16 16.15
N PHE A 31 2.16 -7.85 17.40
CA PHE A 31 2.04 -6.50 17.96
C PHE A 31 2.93 -5.51 17.21
N GLY A 32 4.17 -5.87 16.92
CA GLY A 32 5.08 -5.06 16.12
C GLY A 32 4.50 -4.76 14.73
N LEU A 33 4.01 -5.78 14.02
CA LEU A 33 3.36 -5.61 12.72
C LEU A 33 2.12 -4.70 12.82
N SER A 34 1.30 -4.83 13.86
CA SER A 34 0.11 -3.97 14.05
C SER A 34 0.45 -2.49 14.24
N LEU A 35 1.61 -2.16 14.83
CA LEU A 35 2.03 -0.76 14.97
C LEU A 35 2.40 -0.12 13.62
N PHE A 36 2.74 -0.94 12.63
CA PHE A 36 3.06 -0.50 11.27
C PHE A 36 1.99 -0.92 10.27
N ALA A 37 0.74 -1.09 10.71
CA ALA A 37 -0.37 -1.53 9.85
C ALA A 37 -0.52 -0.61 8.62
N GLU A 38 -0.50 0.71 8.81
CA GLU A 38 -0.61 1.71 7.72
C GLU A 38 0.52 1.64 6.68
N VAL A 39 1.65 1.00 7.01
CA VAL A 39 2.79 0.77 6.10
C VAL A 39 2.68 -0.60 5.40
N LEU A 40 2.00 -1.55 6.03
CA LEU A 40 1.82 -2.91 5.52
C LEU A 40 0.56 -3.05 4.66
N ALA A 41 -0.51 -2.35 5.03
CA ALA A 41 -1.83 -2.38 4.43
C ALA A 41 -2.37 -0.96 4.27
N ASN A 42 -2.45 -0.47 3.03
CA ASN A 42 -2.97 0.87 2.74
C ASN A 42 -3.48 1.01 1.31
N ASP A 43 -4.49 1.85 1.13
CA ASP A 43 -4.97 2.27 -0.20
C ASP A 43 -4.10 3.33 -0.86
N ARG A 44 -3.10 3.85 -0.13
CA ARG A 44 -2.19 4.89 -0.60
C ARG A 44 -0.78 4.34 -0.74
N PRO A 45 -0.03 4.75 -1.78
CA PRO A 45 1.36 4.36 -1.91
C PRO A 45 2.18 4.97 -0.76
N LEU A 46 3.23 4.26 -0.37
CA LEU A 46 4.18 4.71 0.65
C LEU A 46 5.02 5.88 0.14
N LEU A 47 5.34 5.85 -1.15
CA LEU A 47 6.21 6.84 -1.77
C LEU A 47 5.84 7.04 -3.23
N VAL A 48 5.81 8.30 -3.65
CA VAL A 48 5.56 8.70 -5.03
C VAL A 48 6.68 9.65 -5.44
N ASN A 49 7.25 9.42 -6.63
CA ASN A 49 8.05 10.42 -7.32
C ASN A 49 7.20 11.02 -8.43
N TYR A 50 6.95 12.33 -8.34
CA TYR A 50 6.21 13.09 -9.33
C TYR A 50 7.01 14.32 -9.72
N ARG A 51 7.39 14.43 -11.00
CA ARG A 51 8.24 15.52 -11.53
C ARG A 51 9.52 15.76 -10.71
N GLY A 52 10.14 14.69 -10.22
CA GLY A 52 11.34 14.73 -9.39
C GLY A 52 11.10 15.01 -7.90
N GLU A 53 9.87 15.35 -7.49
CA GLU A 53 9.51 15.55 -6.08
C GLU A 53 9.08 14.25 -5.40
N TRP A 54 9.57 14.04 -4.19
CA TRP A 54 9.21 12.89 -3.36
C TRP A 54 8.02 13.22 -2.47
N ARG A 55 6.97 12.42 -2.56
CA ARG A 55 5.70 12.59 -1.84
C ARG A 55 5.38 11.33 -1.08
N MET A 56 4.83 11.47 0.13
CA MET A 56 4.49 10.35 1.03
C MET A 56 2.98 10.33 1.32
N PRO A 57 2.15 9.81 0.38
CA PRO A 57 0.69 9.84 0.51
C PRO A 57 0.11 9.15 1.77
N PHE A 58 0.79 8.12 2.28
CA PHE A 58 0.38 7.47 3.53
C PHE A 58 0.51 8.38 4.78
N LEU A 59 1.28 9.47 4.71
CA LEU A 59 1.46 10.44 5.81
C LEU A 59 0.82 11.80 5.56
N LYS A 60 0.61 12.16 4.29
CA LYS A 60 0.12 13.48 3.89
C LYS A 60 -0.99 13.35 2.88
N PHE A 61 -1.99 14.21 3.01
CA PHE A 61 -3.03 14.39 2.02
C PHE A 61 -2.44 15.01 0.75
N TYR A 62 -2.74 14.40 -0.40
CA TYR A 62 -2.56 15.00 -1.71
C TYR A 62 -3.84 14.84 -2.50
N SER A 63 -4.23 15.92 -3.15
CA SER A 63 -5.35 15.95 -4.07
C SER A 63 -4.95 15.42 -5.44
N GLU A 64 -5.93 15.06 -6.26
CA GLU A 64 -5.67 14.66 -7.64
C GLU A 64 -5.00 15.77 -8.47
N LYS A 65 -5.38 17.02 -8.21
CA LYS A 65 -4.73 18.21 -8.78
C LYS A 65 -3.23 18.27 -8.53
N ASP A 66 -2.76 17.74 -7.41
CA ASP A 66 -1.33 17.73 -7.11
C ASP A 66 -0.54 16.87 -8.12
N PHE A 67 -1.20 15.93 -8.81
CA PHE A 67 -0.62 15.07 -9.84
C PHE A 67 -1.02 15.46 -11.28
N GLY A 68 -1.65 16.63 -11.46
CA GLY A 68 -2.09 17.11 -12.78
C GLY A 68 -3.52 16.73 -13.16
N GLY A 69 -4.30 16.18 -12.22
CA GLY A 69 -5.74 15.95 -12.41
C GLY A 69 -6.60 17.20 -12.16
N ASP A 70 -7.92 17.02 -12.22
CA ASP A 70 -8.88 18.13 -12.11
C ASP A 70 -9.59 18.21 -10.74
N PHE A 71 -9.53 17.15 -9.94
CA PHE A 71 -10.28 17.06 -8.70
C PHE A 71 -9.46 17.58 -7.49
N GLY A 72 -10.09 18.44 -6.69
CA GLY A 72 -9.54 18.93 -5.41
C GLY A 72 -9.76 17.98 -4.22
N THR A 73 -10.22 16.76 -4.49
CA THR A 73 -10.42 15.68 -3.51
C THR A 73 -9.16 14.83 -3.40
N GLU A 74 -9.08 14.00 -2.36
CA GLU A 74 -7.97 13.04 -2.21
C GLU A 74 -7.79 12.22 -3.49
N ALA A 75 -6.55 12.12 -3.95
CA ALA A 75 -6.24 11.36 -5.16
C ALA A 75 -6.60 9.87 -4.96
N ASN A 76 -7.38 9.31 -5.88
CA ASN A 76 -7.61 7.87 -5.91
C ASN A 76 -6.43 7.17 -6.57
N TYR A 77 -5.40 6.82 -5.81
CA TYR A 77 -4.17 6.21 -6.33
C TYR A 77 -4.38 4.86 -7.04
N LYS A 78 -5.53 4.21 -6.86
CA LYS A 78 -5.87 2.96 -7.55
C LYS A 78 -6.49 3.18 -8.92
N ALA A 79 -7.00 4.38 -9.20
CA ALA A 79 -7.58 4.73 -10.47
C ALA A 79 -6.48 4.73 -11.56
N PRO A 80 -6.70 4.09 -12.73
CA PRO A 80 -5.74 4.06 -13.82
C PRO A 80 -5.26 5.45 -14.25
N GLU A 81 -6.15 6.44 -14.24
CA GLU A 81 -5.91 7.82 -14.63
C GLU A 81 -4.89 8.47 -13.68
N VAL A 82 -5.07 8.33 -12.37
CA VAL A 82 -4.16 8.88 -11.35
C VAL A 82 -2.79 8.20 -11.42
N GLN A 83 -2.76 6.89 -11.65
CA GLN A 83 -1.49 6.17 -11.83
C GLN A 83 -0.77 6.65 -13.09
N CYS A 84 -1.49 6.81 -14.20
CA CYS A 84 -0.95 7.34 -15.45
C CYS A 84 -0.39 8.74 -15.25
N LEU A 85 -1.16 9.65 -14.62
CA LEU A 85 -0.74 11.00 -14.29
C LEU A 85 0.56 11.00 -13.46
N ILE A 86 0.66 10.12 -12.47
CA ILE A 86 1.87 10.02 -11.64
C ILE A 86 3.08 9.56 -12.47
N VAL A 87 2.96 8.47 -13.25
CA VAL A 87 4.10 7.89 -13.97
C VAL A 87 4.53 8.72 -15.18
N THR A 88 3.63 9.53 -15.73
CA THR A 88 3.89 10.41 -16.86
C THR A 88 4.23 11.84 -16.48
N GLY A 89 4.06 12.21 -15.21
CA GLY A 89 4.28 13.58 -14.76
C GLY A 89 3.13 14.53 -15.13
N GLY A 90 1.90 14.01 -15.25
CA GLY A 90 0.68 14.80 -15.42
C GLY A 90 0.30 15.06 -16.88
N LEU A 91 0.47 14.06 -17.76
CA LEU A 91 0.02 14.15 -19.15
C LEU A 91 -1.51 14.16 -19.23
N VAL A 92 -2.04 15.03 -20.10
CA VAL A 92 -3.49 15.19 -20.28
C VAL A 92 -4.09 13.97 -21.00
N GLU A 93 -3.30 13.30 -21.84
CA GLU A 93 -3.70 12.09 -22.57
C GLU A 93 -4.07 10.93 -21.62
N CYS A 94 -3.66 10.99 -20.35
CA CYS A 94 -4.06 10.03 -19.34
C CYS A 94 -5.57 10.05 -19.04
N PHE A 95 -6.32 11.09 -19.43
CA PHE A 95 -7.78 11.09 -19.27
C PHE A 95 -8.51 10.19 -20.28
N ASP A 96 -7.89 9.93 -21.43
CA ASP A 96 -8.50 9.16 -22.51
C ASP A 96 -7.93 7.73 -22.57
N ASP A 97 -6.59 7.59 -22.46
CA ASP A 97 -5.88 6.34 -22.73
C ASP A 97 -4.95 5.90 -21.57
N ALA A 98 -5.38 6.12 -20.32
CA ALA A 98 -4.60 5.86 -19.10
C ALA A 98 -3.87 4.51 -19.08
N GLU A 99 -4.61 3.44 -19.38
CA GLU A 99 -4.07 2.07 -19.32
C GLU A 99 -3.00 1.82 -20.36
N ASP A 100 -3.23 2.26 -21.59
CA ASP A 100 -2.33 2.00 -22.72
C ASP A 100 -1.05 2.81 -22.57
N ILE A 101 -1.15 4.06 -22.12
CA ILE A 101 0.00 4.90 -21.79
C ILE A 101 0.81 4.28 -20.66
N THR A 102 0.15 3.87 -19.57
CA THR A 102 0.84 3.26 -18.41
C THR A 102 1.58 1.98 -18.81
N LYS A 103 0.95 1.12 -19.62
CA LYS A 103 1.58 -0.09 -20.17
C LYS A 103 2.75 0.25 -21.08
N ALA A 104 2.64 1.28 -21.93
CA ALA A 104 3.72 1.74 -22.80
C ALA A 104 4.92 2.28 -22.01
N VAL A 105 4.68 3.07 -20.95
CA VAL A 105 5.72 3.58 -20.04
C VAL A 105 6.42 2.43 -19.32
N GLN A 106 5.66 1.50 -18.73
CA GLN A 106 6.22 0.34 -18.04
C GLN A 106 7.02 -0.57 -18.98
N ALA A 107 6.62 -0.67 -20.25
CA ALA A 107 7.36 -1.41 -21.27
C ALA A 107 8.58 -0.65 -21.84
N GLY A 108 8.81 0.61 -21.45
CA GLY A 108 9.87 1.45 -21.98
C GLY A 108 9.68 1.82 -23.46
N ARG A 109 8.42 1.82 -23.95
CA ARG A 109 8.06 2.11 -25.35
C ARG A 109 7.38 3.46 -25.54
N PHE A 110 7.22 4.23 -24.46
CA PHE A 110 6.63 5.56 -24.52
C PHE A 110 7.63 6.59 -25.03
N ASP A 111 7.17 7.58 -25.81
CA ASP A 111 8.03 8.63 -26.34
C ASP A 111 8.42 9.62 -25.25
N THR A 112 9.68 9.55 -24.81
CA THR A 112 10.22 10.44 -23.79
C THR A 112 10.38 11.89 -24.24
N ALA A 113 10.27 12.17 -25.54
CA ALA A 113 10.31 13.53 -26.09
C ALA A 113 8.94 14.23 -26.05
N THR A 114 7.88 13.53 -25.64
CA THR A 114 6.53 14.10 -25.48
C THR A 114 6.59 15.31 -24.55
N GLU A 115 6.03 16.44 -25.01
CA GLU A 115 6.02 17.67 -24.23
C GLU A 115 5.24 17.45 -22.91
N GLY A 116 5.83 17.87 -21.79
CA GLY A 116 5.23 17.69 -20.47
C GLY A 116 5.46 16.33 -19.83
N TYR A 117 5.99 15.33 -20.55
CA TYR A 117 6.32 14.04 -19.97
C TYR A 117 7.50 14.13 -19.00
N GLN A 118 7.31 13.62 -17.79
CA GLN A 118 8.35 13.40 -16.80
C GLN A 118 8.13 12.07 -16.10
N ASN A 119 9.10 11.16 -16.24
CA ASN A 119 8.99 9.83 -15.66
C ASN A 119 8.84 9.89 -14.13
N GLY A 120 7.70 9.42 -13.65
CA GLY A 120 7.40 9.25 -12.23
C GLY A 120 7.22 7.78 -11.87
N TRP A 121 7.08 7.49 -10.58
CA TRP A 121 6.88 6.14 -10.08
C TRP A 121 6.24 6.13 -8.71
N MET A 122 5.73 4.96 -8.29
CA MET A 122 5.08 4.75 -7.00
C MET A 122 5.61 3.49 -6.34
N ILE A 123 5.72 3.49 -5.01
CA ILE A 123 5.97 2.30 -4.20
C ILE A 123 4.75 2.04 -3.33
N TRP A 124 4.13 0.88 -3.54
CA TRP A 124 2.95 0.43 -2.79
C TRP A 124 3.35 -0.36 -1.53
N PRO A 125 2.50 -0.34 -0.49
CA PRO A 125 2.59 -1.33 0.57
C PRO A 125 2.39 -2.76 0.00
N PRO A 126 2.85 -3.80 0.71
CA PRO A 126 2.65 -5.19 0.31
C PRO A 126 1.17 -5.55 0.09
N ILE A 127 0.28 -4.99 0.91
CA ILE A 127 -1.16 -5.13 0.78
C ILE A 127 -1.69 -3.76 0.37
N PRO A 128 -1.96 -3.51 -0.91
CA PRO A 128 -2.42 -2.22 -1.39
C PRO A 128 -3.92 -2.03 -1.10
N TYR A 129 -4.39 -2.36 0.11
CA TYR A 129 -5.77 -2.26 0.56
C TYR A 129 -5.82 -1.73 1.99
N SER A 130 -6.79 -0.86 2.28
CA SER A 130 -7.17 -0.48 3.64
C SER A 130 -8.28 -1.40 4.18
N TYR A 131 -8.54 -1.32 5.48
CA TYR A 131 -9.55 -2.15 6.16
C TYR A 131 -10.99 -1.92 5.66
N ASN A 132 -11.25 -0.82 4.97
CA ASN A 132 -12.56 -0.41 4.48
C ASN A 132 -12.69 -0.39 2.95
N THR A 133 -11.65 -0.77 2.22
CA THR A 133 -11.63 -0.80 0.75
C THR A 133 -12.56 -1.87 0.21
N ILE A 134 -13.51 -1.47 -0.62
CA ILE A 134 -14.36 -2.42 -1.35
C ILE A 134 -13.63 -2.78 -2.66
N ASN A 135 -13.33 -4.06 -2.85
CA ASN A 135 -12.60 -4.53 -4.02
C ASN A 135 -13.55 -5.04 -5.10
N ASP A 136 -13.19 -4.77 -6.36
CA ASP A 136 -13.85 -5.41 -7.51
C ASP A 136 -13.29 -6.82 -7.69
N LEU A 137 -14.15 -7.83 -7.50
CA LEU A 137 -13.79 -9.24 -7.61
C LEU A 137 -13.90 -9.79 -9.04
N GLY A 138 -14.08 -8.92 -10.04
CA GLY A 138 -14.13 -9.33 -11.45
C GLY A 138 -15.29 -10.29 -11.77
N GLY A 139 -16.43 -10.09 -11.10
CA GLY A 139 -17.62 -10.94 -11.23
C GLY A 139 -17.68 -12.15 -10.31
N GLN A 140 -16.68 -12.39 -9.45
CA GLN A 140 -16.79 -13.39 -8.38
C GLN A 140 -17.68 -12.88 -7.24
N ALA A 141 -18.39 -13.81 -6.59
CA ALA A 141 -19.20 -13.48 -5.42
C ALA A 141 -18.32 -13.32 -4.17
N ALA A 142 -18.68 -12.36 -3.32
CA ALA A 142 -18.14 -12.26 -1.96
C ALA A 142 -18.79 -13.31 -1.04
N PRO A 143 -18.05 -13.91 -0.09
CA PRO A 143 -16.60 -13.84 0.08
C PRO A 143 -15.85 -14.65 -0.99
N SER A 144 -14.72 -14.10 -1.47
CA SER A 144 -13.82 -14.82 -2.38
C SER A 144 -12.78 -15.67 -1.63
N ALA A 145 -12.32 -16.75 -2.26
CA ALA A 145 -11.23 -17.57 -1.75
C ALA A 145 -9.87 -16.83 -1.85
N PRO A 146 -8.84 -17.27 -1.10
CA PRO A 146 -7.49 -16.72 -1.21
C PRO A 146 -6.92 -16.76 -2.63
N ASP A 147 -6.31 -15.66 -3.07
CA ASP A 147 -5.64 -15.54 -4.36
C ASP A 147 -4.38 -14.64 -4.30
N ALA A 148 -3.83 -14.29 -5.47
CA ALA A 148 -2.61 -13.50 -5.57
C ALA A 148 -2.79 -12.02 -5.16
N GLN A 149 -4.01 -11.48 -5.25
CA GLN A 149 -4.37 -10.12 -4.85
C GLN A 149 -4.82 -10.09 -3.39
N HIS A 150 -5.63 -11.06 -2.98
CA HIS A 150 -6.23 -11.22 -1.66
C HIS A 150 -5.70 -12.49 -0.97
N TRP A 151 -4.57 -12.39 -0.27
CA TRP A 151 -3.83 -13.57 0.23
C TRP A 151 -4.59 -14.44 1.22
N LEU A 152 -5.61 -13.89 1.90
CA LEU A 152 -6.51 -14.62 2.79
C LEU A 152 -7.97 -14.59 2.31
N GLY A 153 -8.22 -14.13 1.08
CA GLY A 153 -9.55 -13.95 0.51
C GLY A 153 -10.23 -12.65 0.94
N THR A 154 -11.52 -12.54 0.66
CA THR A 154 -12.34 -11.38 1.03
C THR A 154 -13.48 -11.73 1.99
N ASP A 155 -14.00 -10.72 2.68
CA ASP A 155 -15.20 -10.86 3.52
C ASP A 155 -16.51 -10.78 2.72
N ASP A 156 -17.65 -10.81 3.42
CA ASP A 156 -18.99 -10.77 2.84
C ASP A 156 -19.34 -9.43 2.15
N THR A 157 -18.46 -8.43 2.24
CA THR A 157 -18.58 -7.11 1.61
C THR A 157 -17.46 -6.82 0.60
N SER A 158 -16.75 -7.86 0.13
CA SER A 158 -15.62 -7.77 -0.81
C SER A 158 -14.38 -7.03 -0.27
N ARG A 159 -14.22 -6.91 1.05
CA ARG A 159 -13.01 -6.30 1.65
C ARG A 159 -11.93 -7.34 1.88
N ASP A 160 -10.67 -6.93 1.77
CA ASP A 160 -9.53 -7.82 2.01
C ASP A 160 -9.46 -8.25 3.49
N VAL A 161 -9.32 -9.55 3.74
CA VAL A 161 -9.28 -10.11 5.10
C VAL A 161 -7.97 -9.79 5.82
N LEU A 162 -6.85 -9.71 5.09
CA LEU A 162 -5.53 -9.49 5.68
C LEU A 162 -5.30 -7.99 6.00
N ALA A 163 -6.01 -7.08 5.32
CA ALA A 163 -5.98 -5.64 5.61
C ALA A 163 -6.82 -5.22 6.84
N ARG A 164 -7.49 -6.15 7.52
CA ARG A 164 -8.43 -5.89 8.63
C ARG A 164 -7.83 -6.05 10.03
#